data_AF-A0A9E6WI47-F1
#
_entry.id   AF-A0A9E6WI47-F1
#
_cell.length_a   1.000
_cell.length_b   1.000
_cell.length_c   1.000
_cell.angle_alpha   90.00
_cell.angle_beta   90.00
_cell.angle_gamma   90.00
#
_symmetry.space_group_name_H-M   'P 1'
#
loop_
_entity.id
_entity.type
_entity.pdbx_description
1 polymer ?
#
loop_
_entity_poly.entity_id
_entity_poly.type
_entity_poly.pdbx_seq_one_letter_code
_entity_poly.pdbx_strand_id
1 'polypeptide(L)'
;MQTRNKILDDISQLMTNAMGVAQGAREEAETAMKGLIDRWLADRDFVTREEFEAVRAMAQKAREENAALAARLQALEEATPARPAVKSKPVPKPRAAPRPKPKAAPKKG
;
A
#
# COMPACT_ATOMS: atom_id res chain seq x y z
N MET A 1 -71.91 22.49 4.03
CA MET A 1 -71.02 21.60 3.24
C MET A 1 -69.71 22.33 2.90
N GLN A 2 -68.68 22.33 3.76
CA GLN A 2 -67.36 22.97 3.46
C GLN A 2 -66.13 22.29 4.09
N THR A 3 -66.29 21.29 4.95
CA THR A 3 -65.19 20.67 5.70
C THR A 3 -64.33 19.70 4.87
N ARG A 4 -64.85 19.16 3.77
CA ARG A 4 -64.15 18.14 2.94
C ARG A 4 -63.01 18.72 2.09
N ASN A 5 -63.04 20.02 1.80
CA ASN A 5 -62.01 20.67 0.98
C ASN A 5 -60.79 21.12 1.80
N LYS A 6 -60.94 21.51 3.08
CA LYS A 6 -59.82 22.00 3.90
C LYS A 6 -58.75 20.94 4.18
N ILE A 7 -59.16 19.71 4.50
CA ILE A 7 -58.21 18.62 4.78
C ILE A 7 -57.39 18.26 3.53
N LEU A 8 -58.02 18.28 2.34
CA LEU A 8 -57.33 18.04 1.08
C LEU A 8 -56.40 19.20 0.71
N ASP A 9 -56.78 20.44 1.01
CA ASP A 9 -55.96 21.63 0.77
C ASP A 9 -54.73 21.68 1.69
N ASP A 10 -54.92 21.39 2.99
CA ASP A 10 -53.83 21.29 3.97
C ASP A 10 -52.82 20.19 3.59
N ILE A 11 -53.30 19.04 3.09
CA ILE A 11 -52.44 17.96 2.57
C ILE A 11 -51.70 18.40 1.31
N SER A 12 -52.36 19.14 0.42
CA SER A 12 -51.75 19.64 -0.83
C SER A 12 -50.66 20.68 -0.53
N GLN A 13 -50.90 21.52 0.46
CA GLN A 13 -49.94 22.52 0.93
C GLN A 13 -48.78 21.87 1.69
N LEU A 14 -49.05 20.86 2.52
CA LEU A 14 -48.02 20.01 3.12
C LEU A 14 -47.18 19.27 2.09
N MET A 15 -47.78 18.68 1.05
CA MET A 15 -47.05 18.01 -0.02
C MET A 15 -46.16 18.99 -0.79
N THR A 16 -46.66 20.18 -1.10
CA THR A 16 -45.89 21.21 -1.81
C THR A 16 -44.71 21.70 -0.96
N ASN A 17 -44.95 21.96 0.33
CA ASN A 17 -43.89 22.35 1.27
C ASN A 17 -42.88 21.21 1.51
N ALA A 18 -43.35 19.97 1.62
CA ALA A 18 -42.52 18.80 1.81
C ALA A 18 -41.69 18.46 0.57
N MET A 19 -42.22 18.70 -0.63
CA MET A 19 -41.48 18.52 -1.88
C MET A 19 -40.29 19.50 -1.97
N GLY A 20 -40.47 20.76 -1.55
CA GLY A 20 -39.37 21.73 -1.46
C GLY A 20 -38.29 21.34 -0.45
N VAL A 21 -38.68 20.87 0.73
CA VAL A 21 -37.74 20.37 1.76
C VAL A 21 -37.04 19.09 1.31
N ALA A 22 -37.75 18.17 0.67
CA ALA A 22 -37.18 16.92 0.17
C ALA A 22 -36.16 17.18 -0.95
N GLN A 23 -36.41 18.18 -1.81
CA GLN A 23 -35.46 18.57 -2.83
C GLN A 23 -34.19 19.19 -2.23
N GLY A 24 -34.32 20.10 -1.25
CA GLY A 24 -33.17 20.67 -0.54
C GLY A 24 -32.37 19.59 0.24
N ALA A 25 -33.06 18.71 0.96
CA ALA A 25 -32.44 17.60 1.66
C ALA A 25 -31.73 16.63 0.71
N ARG A 26 -32.25 16.44 -0.51
CA ARG A 26 -31.60 15.63 -1.54
C ARG A 26 -30.30 16.29 -2.01
N GLU A 27 -30.30 17.60 -2.28
CA GLU A 27 -29.10 18.32 -2.71
C GLU A 27 -28.00 18.30 -1.63
N GLU A 28 -28.39 18.45 -0.37
CA GLU A 28 -27.48 18.33 0.78
C GLU A 28 -26.94 16.90 0.93
N ALA A 29 -27.80 15.89 0.79
CA ALA A 29 -27.40 14.48 0.85
C ALA A 29 -26.44 14.12 -0.30
N GLU A 30 -26.70 14.60 -1.52
CA GLU A 30 -25.80 14.40 -2.67
C GLU A 30 -24.43 15.05 -2.43
N THR A 31 -24.40 16.24 -1.84
CA THR A 31 -23.14 16.93 -1.49
C THR A 31 -22.36 16.18 -0.40
N ALA A 32 -23.05 15.74 0.65
CA ALA A 32 -22.44 14.93 1.71
C ALA A 32 -21.91 13.59 1.19
N MET A 33 -22.69 12.92 0.33
CA MET A 33 -22.30 11.66 -0.32
C MET A 33 -21.03 11.83 -1.17
N LYS A 34 -20.95 12.89 -1.98
CA LYS A 34 -19.75 13.20 -2.77
C LYS A 34 -18.52 13.41 -1.88
N GLY A 35 -18.64 14.20 -0.83
CA GLY A 35 -17.55 14.41 0.11
C GLY A 35 -17.09 13.12 0.82
N LEU A 36 -18.02 12.23 1.16
CA LEU A 36 -17.69 10.92 1.72
C LEU A 36 -16.95 10.03 0.71
N ILE A 37 -17.37 10.03 -0.55
CA ILE A 37 -16.72 9.30 -1.63
C ILE A 37 -15.32 9.86 -1.87
N ASP A 38 -15.16 11.18 -1.99
CA ASP A 38 -13.85 11.81 -2.22
C ASP A 38 -12.86 11.49 -1.09
N ARG A 39 -13.31 11.61 0.17
CA ARG A 39 -12.49 11.25 1.33
C ARG A 39 -12.15 9.76 1.35
N TRP A 40 -13.13 8.91 1.05
CA TRP A 40 -12.90 7.47 0.95
C TRP A 40 -11.91 7.12 -0.16
N LEU A 41 -11.95 7.79 -1.32
CA LEU A 41 -10.96 7.60 -2.38
C LEU A 41 -9.58 8.10 -1.96
N ALA A 42 -9.50 9.24 -1.28
CA ALA A 42 -8.24 9.82 -0.81
C ALA A 42 -7.59 8.98 0.30
N ASP A 43 -8.39 8.36 1.17
CA ASP A 43 -7.93 7.48 2.25
C ASP A 43 -7.47 6.09 1.75
N ARG A 44 -7.58 5.82 0.45
CA ARG A 44 -7.09 4.58 -0.17
C ARG A 44 -5.77 4.86 -0.86
N ASP A 45 -4.81 3.97 -0.64
CA ASP A 45 -3.47 4.02 -1.23
C ASP A 45 -3.49 3.70 -2.73
N PHE A 46 -4.17 4.53 -3.52
CA PHE A 46 -4.18 4.41 -4.97
C PHE A 46 -2.86 4.92 -5.56
N VAL A 47 -2.29 4.12 -6.46
CA VAL A 47 -1.14 4.55 -7.25
C VAL A 47 -1.66 5.47 -8.35
N THR A 48 -1.11 6.68 -8.42
CA THR A 48 -1.47 7.60 -9.49
C THR A 48 -1.02 7.05 -10.83
N ARG A 49 -1.70 7.45 -11.91
CA ARG A 49 -1.32 7.01 -13.25
C ARG A 49 0.12 7.40 -13.59
N GLU A 50 0.57 8.57 -13.13
CA GLU A 50 1.91 9.06 -13.38
C GLU A 50 2.98 8.23 -12.66
N GLU A 51 2.77 7.91 -11.38
CA GLU A 51 3.66 7.03 -10.62
C GLU A 51 3.73 5.64 -11.25
N PHE A 52 2.58 5.10 -11.68
CA PHE A 52 2.52 3.82 -12.35
C PHE A 52 3.34 3.82 -13.65
N GLU A 53 3.16 4.84 -14.51
CA GLU A 53 3.92 4.93 -15.77
C GLU A 53 5.41 5.15 -15.52
N ALA A 54 5.79 5.93 -14.50
CA ALA A 54 7.19 6.13 -14.11
C ALA A 54 7.85 4.82 -13.67
N VAL A 55 7.21 4.04 -12.80
CA VAL A 55 7.71 2.73 -12.35
C VAL A 55 7.73 1.73 -13.49
N ARG A 56 6.73 1.74 -14.37
CA ARG A 56 6.68 0.89 -15.56
C ARG A 56 7.87 1.15 -16.48
N ALA A 57 8.16 2.42 -16.78
CA ALA A 57 9.30 2.80 -17.60
C ALA A 57 10.63 2.38 -16.96
N MET A 58 10.77 2.60 -15.65
CA MET A 58 11.95 2.16 -14.88
C MET A 58 12.12 0.63 -14.94
N ALA A 59 11.04 -0.13 -14.74
CA ALA A 59 11.07 -1.59 -14.77
C ALA A 59 11.43 -2.13 -16.16
N GLN A 60 10.93 -1.50 -17.22
CA GLN A 60 11.28 -1.87 -18.59
C GLN A 60 12.76 -1.62 -18.87
N LYS A 61 13.26 -0.42 -18.57
CA LYS A 61 14.67 -0.08 -18.72
C LYS A 61 15.57 -1.02 -17.93
N ALA A 62 15.22 -1.33 -16.70
CA ALA A 62 15.98 -2.27 -15.86
C ALA A 62 16.01 -3.69 -16.45
N ARG A 63 14.95 -4.15 -17.13
CA ARG A 63 14.96 -5.45 -17.82
C ARG A 63 15.87 -5.46 -19.04
N GLU A 64 15.86 -4.39 -19.82
CA GLU A 64 16.74 -4.22 -20.98
C GLU A 64 18.21 -4.17 -20.54
N GLU A 65 18.53 -3.39 -19.51
CA GLU A 65 19.88 -3.30 -18.95
C GLU A 65 20.33 -4.64 -18.35
N ASN A 66 19.46 -5.35 -17.64
CA ASN A 66 19.78 -6.69 -17.11
C ASN A 66 20.10 -7.68 -18.23
N ALA A 67 19.35 -7.68 -19.33
CA ALA A 67 19.63 -8.55 -20.47
C ALA A 67 21.00 -8.22 -21.10
N ALA A 68 21.31 -6.94 -21.26
CA ALA A 68 22.61 -6.49 -21.77
C ALA A 68 23.78 -6.88 -20.84
N LEU A 69 23.60 -6.72 -19.52
CA LEU A 69 24.59 -7.13 -18.53
C LEU A 69 24.79 -8.65 -18.51
N ALA A 70 23.72 -9.43 -18.58
CA ALA A 70 23.79 -10.89 -18.63
C ALA A 70 24.58 -11.37 -19.87
N ALA A 71 24.33 -10.77 -21.03
CA ALA A 71 25.08 -11.06 -22.25
C ALA A 71 26.58 -10.71 -22.11
N ARG A 72 26.90 -9.58 -21.48
CA ARG A 72 28.29 -9.20 -21.20
C ARG A 72 28.96 -10.17 -20.23
N LEU A 73 28.26 -10.62 -19.20
CA LEU A 73 28.78 -11.59 -18.24
C LEU A 73 29.09 -12.92 -18.93
N GLN A 74 28.18 -13.45 -19.74
CA GLN A 74 28.44 -14.67 -20.52
C GLN A 74 29.68 -14.53 -21.40
N ALA A 75 29.80 -13.43 -22.15
CA ALA A 75 30.97 -13.21 -23.01
C ALA A 75 32.29 -13.16 -22.21
N LEU A 76 32.27 -12.57 -21.01
CA LEU A 76 33.45 -12.52 -20.13
C LEU A 76 33.78 -13.87 -19.49
N GLU A 77 32.76 -14.64 -19.10
CA GLU A 77 32.90 -15.99 -18.56
C GLU A 77 33.47 -16.95 -19.61
N GLU A 78 33.03 -16.83 -20.87
CA GLU A 78 33.57 -17.61 -22.00
C GLU A 78 35.01 -17.19 -22.36
N ALA A 79 35.33 -15.90 -22.26
CA ALA A 79 36.66 -15.36 -22.58
C ALA A 79 37.72 -15.59 -21.48
N THR A 80 37.31 -15.96 -20.26
CA THR A 80 38.24 -16.16 -19.13
C THR A 80 38.43 -17.66 -18.88
N PRO A 81 39.58 -18.27 -19.21
CA PRO A 81 39.87 -19.62 -18.73
C PRO A 81 39.92 -19.59 -17.20
N ALA A 82 39.21 -20.53 -16.56
CA ALA A 82 39.07 -20.62 -15.11
C ALA A 82 40.43 -20.37 -14.43
N ARG A 83 40.54 -19.27 -13.68
CA ARG A 83 41.73 -18.96 -12.90
C ARG A 83 41.99 -20.14 -11.96
N PRO A 84 43.19 -20.75 -11.96
CA PRO A 84 43.43 -21.92 -11.14
C PRO A 84 43.17 -21.54 -9.69
N ALA A 85 42.27 -22.28 -9.03
CA ALA A 85 41.93 -22.08 -7.64
C ALA A 85 43.21 -22.18 -6.81
N VAL A 86 43.68 -21.03 -6.31
CA VAL A 86 44.77 -20.99 -5.35
C VAL A 86 44.23 -21.66 -4.09
N LYS A 87 44.70 -22.88 -3.81
CA LYS A 87 44.39 -23.62 -2.59
C LYS A 87 44.81 -22.78 -1.39
N SER A 88 43.90 -22.00 -0.82
CA SER A 88 44.13 -21.32 0.44
C SER A 88 44.24 -22.38 1.54
N LYS A 89 45.38 -22.41 2.22
CA LYS A 89 45.62 -23.31 3.36
C LYS A 89 44.53 -23.06 4.42
N PRO A 90 43.97 -24.12 5.04
CA PRO A 90 42.91 -23.95 6.04
C PRO A 90 43.46 -23.19 7.25
N VAL A 91 42.82 -22.08 7.58
CA VAL A 91 43.10 -21.31 8.81
C VAL A 91 42.63 -22.15 10.00
N PRO A 92 43.48 -22.41 11.02
CA PRO A 92 43.08 -23.20 12.17
C PRO A 92 42.01 -22.46 12.98
N LYS A 93 40.91 -23.17 13.32
CA LYS A 93 39.80 -22.65 14.12
C LYS A 93 40.31 -22.07 15.45
N PRO A 94 39.86 -20.87 15.87
CA PRO A 94 40.23 -20.33 17.17
C PRO A 94 39.64 -21.21 18.27
N ARG A 95 40.50 -21.64 19.20
CA ARG A 95 40.14 -22.48 20.35
C ARG A 95 39.21 -21.67 21.27
N ALA A 96 37.99 -22.17 21.47
CA ALA A 96 37.00 -21.53 22.34
C ALA A 96 37.57 -21.33 23.76
N ALA A 97 37.54 -20.10 24.26
CA ALA A 97 37.92 -19.77 25.62
C ALA A 97 36.92 -20.42 26.62
N PRO A 98 37.39 -20.91 27.78
CA PRO A 98 36.51 -21.56 28.75
C PRO A 98 35.56 -20.54 29.39
N ARG A 99 34.26 -20.86 29.40
CA ARG A 99 33.23 -20.07 30.08
C ARG A 99 33.45 -20.08 31.60
N PRO A 100 33.28 -18.97 32.32
CA PRO A 100 33.38 -18.95 33.78
C PRO A 100 32.16 -19.64 34.41
N LYS A 101 32.40 -20.43 35.46
CA LYS A 101 31.35 -21.17 36.20
C LYS A 101 30.47 -20.19 37.01
N PRO A 102 29.14 -20.44 37.14
CA PRO A 102 28.27 -19.59 37.93
C PRO A 102 28.56 -19.78 39.43
N LYS A 103 28.65 -18.66 40.17
CA LYS A 103 28.78 -18.66 41.64
C LYS A 103 27.48 -19.13 42.27
N ALA A 104 27.58 -20.06 43.22
CA ALA A 104 26.45 -20.58 43.99
C ALA A 104 25.80 -19.49 44.85
N ALA A 105 24.47 -19.41 44.82
CA ALA A 105 23.68 -18.57 45.70
C ALA A 105 23.72 -19.11 47.14
N PRO A 106 23.75 -18.24 48.19
CA PRO A 106 23.77 -18.69 49.56
C PRO A 106 22.39 -19.23 49.96
N LYS A 107 22.40 -20.37 50.67
CA LYS A 107 21.19 -20.95 51.27
C LYS A 107 20.78 -20.14 52.52
N LYS A 108 19.46 -20.06 52.67
CA LYS A 108 18.64 -19.40 53.70
C LYS A 108 19.17 -19.51 55.14
N GLY A 109 18.97 -18.44 55.89
CA GLY A 109 18.67 -18.43 57.33
C GLY A 109 17.32 -17.75 57.52
#